data_AF-A0A6C8F503-F1
#
_entry.id   AF-A0A6C8F503-F1
#
_cell.length_a   1.000
_cell.length_b   1.000
_cell.length_c   1.000
_cell.angle_alpha   90.00
_cell.angle_beta   90.00
_cell.angle_gamma   90.00
#
_symmetry.space_group_name_H-M   'P 1'
#
loop_
_entity.id
_entity.type
_entity.pdbx_description
1 polymer ?
#
loop_
_entity_poly.entity_id
_entity_poly.type
_entity_poly.pdbx_seq_one_letter_code
_entity_poly.pdbx_strand_id
1 'polypeptide(L)'
;MARKGATATLLSWTGPDPAPTIVLRDFDNSISKSNCKNLPSSWNGCGYYTVDITVQSDNYGCPWLAATHSTAEDLVSGETYSAPDTRSSVCPKVPVDTFDISWDANVSKQKTTLMLDATGGTVNRTLHTYLMEGGKLCDGSKFDNRGAYCRFVSSGITLNVLGCDQSSVTTSAVDHPITDVELHDINVAVNTRNIGSGQFTSTCSFQYIIDEI
;
A
#
# COMPACT_ATOMS: atom_id res chain seq x y z
N MET A 1 17.54 -12.73 -16.30
CA MET A 1 17.38 -12.57 -17.77
C MET A 1 18.62 -11.86 -18.30
N ALA A 2 19.22 -12.33 -19.40
CA ALA A 2 20.54 -11.84 -19.83
C ALA A 2 20.55 -11.07 -21.17
N ARG A 3 19.40 -10.95 -21.85
CA ARG A 3 19.30 -10.33 -23.19
C ARG A 3 17.94 -9.64 -23.35
N LYS A 4 17.93 -8.51 -24.06
CA LYS A 4 16.68 -7.84 -24.47
C LYS A 4 15.83 -8.80 -25.31
N GLY A 5 14.52 -8.79 -25.10
CA GLY A 5 13.56 -9.73 -25.69
C GLY A 5 13.52 -11.10 -25.02
N ALA A 6 14.34 -11.38 -24.01
CA ALA A 6 14.28 -12.65 -23.29
C ALA A 6 13.08 -12.69 -22.35
N THR A 7 12.32 -13.79 -22.40
CA THR A 7 11.24 -14.09 -21.46
C THR A 7 11.81 -14.62 -20.15
N ALA A 8 11.26 -14.18 -19.02
CA ALA A 8 11.59 -14.71 -17.70
C ALA A 8 11.13 -16.17 -17.58
N THR A 9 11.94 -16.99 -16.92
CA THR A 9 11.54 -18.36 -16.56
C THR A 9 10.55 -18.29 -15.39
N LEU A 10 9.36 -18.84 -15.57
CA LEU A 10 8.39 -19.00 -14.48
C LEU A 10 8.95 -19.97 -13.44
N LEU A 11 9.09 -19.52 -12.19
CA LEU A 11 9.49 -20.38 -11.07
C LEU A 11 8.26 -20.94 -10.34
N SER A 12 7.28 -20.08 -10.06
CA SER A 12 6.02 -20.45 -9.41
C SER A 12 4.91 -19.45 -9.79
N TRP A 13 3.67 -19.92 -9.74
CA TRP A 13 2.46 -19.10 -9.93
C TRP A 13 1.34 -19.65 -9.06
N THR A 14 0.64 -18.76 -8.37
CA THR A 14 -0.49 -19.10 -7.48
C THR A 14 -1.77 -18.37 -7.87
N GLY A 15 -1.75 -17.56 -8.93
CA GLY A 15 -2.93 -16.85 -9.42
C GLY A 15 -3.69 -17.62 -10.50
N PRO A 16 -4.63 -16.96 -11.19
CA PRO A 16 -5.42 -17.57 -12.25
C PRO A 16 -4.55 -17.98 -13.45
N ASP A 17 -4.88 -19.12 -14.07
CA ASP A 17 -4.19 -19.57 -15.27
C ASP A 17 -4.64 -18.84 -16.54
N PRO A 18 -3.75 -18.68 -17.53
CA PRO A 18 -2.30 -18.89 -17.45
C PRO A 18 -1.54 -17.79 -16.68
N ALA A 19 -0.39 -18.19 -16.15
CA ALA A 19 0.56 -17.28 -15.51
C ALA A 19 0.97 -16.10 -16.41
N PRO A 20 1.31 -14.93 -15.83
CA PRO A 20 1.82 -13.79 -16.57
C PRO A 20 3.12 -14.12 -17.32
N THR A 21 3.28 -13.51 -18.49
CA THR A 21 4.53 -13.52 -19.24
C THR A 21 5.30 -12.24 -18.96
N ILE A 22 6.58 -12.35 -18.61
CA ILE A 22 7.46 -11.20 -18.35
C ILE A 22 8.60 -11.22 -19.36
N VAL A 23 8.77 -10.14 -20.11
CA VAL A 23 9.83 -10.03 -21.14
C VAL A 23 10.75 -8.86 -20.80
N LEU A 24 12.06 -9.10 -20.79
CA LEU A 24 13.05 -8.03 -20.60
C LEU A 24 13.09 -7.11 -21.83
N ARG A 25 12.55 -5.91 -21.71
CA ARG A 25 12.53 -4.91 -22.79
C ARG A 25 13.85 -4.18 -22.90
N ASP A 26 14.35 -3.66 -21.78
CA ASP A 26 15.56 -2.83 -21.75
C ASP A 26 16.34 -3.01 -20.45
N PHE A 27 17.63 -2.65 -20.47
CA PHE A 27 18.45 -2.55 -19.27
C PHE A 27 19.71 -1.71 -19.54
N ASP A 28 20.25 -1.12 -18.48
CA ASP A 28 21.53 -0.40 -18.48
C ASP A 28 22.22 -0.63 -17.12
N ASN A 29 23.52 -0.93 -17.15
CA ASN A 29 24.35 -1.17 -15.97
C ASN A 29 25.34 -0.02 -15.70
N SER A 30 25.19 1.10 -16.39
CA SER A 30 26.09 2.26 -16.31
C SER A 30 25.52 3.43 -15.49
N ILE A 31 24.42 3.21 -14.77
CA ILE A 31 23.80 4.27 -13.97
C ILE A 31 24.57 4.52 -12.66
N SER A 32 24.48 5.76 -12.18
CA SER A 32 25.12 6.17 -10.92
C SER A 32 24.61 5.33 -9.74
N LYS A 33 25.53 4.91 -8.86
CA LYS A 33 25.21 4.21 -7.60
C LYS A 33 24.17 4.94 -6.75
N SER A 34 24.12 6.27 -6.81
CA SER A 34 23.14 7.08 -6.08
C SER A 34 21.67 6.79 -6.44
N ASN A 35 21.41 6.19 -7.61
CA ASN A 35 20.07 5.78 -8.02
C ASN A 35 19.62 4.45 -7.40
N CYS A 36 20.55 3.60 -6.96
CA CYS A 36 20.25 2.37 -6.25
C CYS A 36 20.24 2.64 -4.74
N LYS A 37 19.07 2.99 -4.19
CA LYS A 37 18.91 3.23 -2.75
C LYS A 37 19.28 1.97 -1.96
N ASN A 38 20.08 2.12 -0.91
CA ASN A 38 20.54 1.03 -0.04
C ASN A 38 21.36 -0.07 -0.73
N LEU A 39 22.01 0.23 -1.86
CA LEU A 39 22.92 -0.73 -2.50
C LEU A 39 24.11 -1.04 -1.58
N PRO A 40 24.49 -2.33 -1.40
CA PRO A 40 25.67 -2.70 -0.61
C PRO A 40 26.94 -2.01 -1.11
N SER A 41 27.80 -1.55 -0.21
CA SER A 41 29.04 -0.83 -0.57
C SER A 41 30.03 -1.69 -1.37
N SER A 42 29.96 -3.01 -1.21
CA SER A 42 30.72 -4.02 -1.94
C SER A 42 30.37 -4.09 -3.42
N TRP A 43 29.17 -3.66 -3.82
CA TRP A 43 28.74 -3.71 -5.21
C TRP A 43 29.34 -2.58 -6.01
N ASN A 44 29.97 -2.89 -7.15
CA ASN A 44 30.73 -1.92 -7.95
C ASN A 44 29.88 -1.11 -8.93
N GLY A 45 28.67 -1.56 -9.24
CA GLY A 45 27.79 -0.93 -10.22
C GLY A 45 26.33 -0.91 -9.77
N CYS A 46 25.54 -0.09 -10.45
CA CYS A 46 24.10 0.01 -10.31
C CYS A 46 23.50 -0.07 -11.71
N GLY A 47 22.32 -0.65 -11.83
CA GLY A 47 21.65 -0.84 -13.11
C GLY A 47 20.15 -0.62 -13.00
N TYR A 48 19.52 -0.36 -14.14
CA TYR A 48 18.07 -0.48 -14.26
C TYR A 48 17.74 -1.56 -15.29
N TYR A 49 16.53 -2.07 -15.20
CA TYR A 49 15.94 -2.85 -16.27
C TYR A 49 14.48 -2.43 -16.43
N THR A 50 13.92 -2.76 -17.58
CA THR A 50 12.49 -2.59 -17.83
C THR A 50 11.93 -3.85 -18.42
N VAL A 51 10.79 -4.28 -17.90
CA VAL A 51 10.09 -5.46 -18.37
C VAL A 51 8.74 -5.09 -18.95
N ASP A 52 8.30 -5.86 -19.94
CA ASP A 52 6.92 -5.87 -20.37
C ASP A 52 6.22 -7.05 -19.70
N ILE A 53 5.15 -6.77 -18.98
CA ILE A 53 4.36 -7.77 -18.25
C ILE A 53 3.05 -7.95 -18.99
N THR A 54 2.81 -9.16 -19.49
CA THR A 54 1.57 -9.55 -20.15
C THR A 54 0.81 -10.49 -19.24
N VAL A 55 -0.35 -10.06 -18.78
CA VAL A 55 -1.30 -10.89 -18.03
C VAL A 55 -2.39 -11.39 -18.97
N GLN A 56 -3.09 -12.47 -18.61
CA GLN A 56 -4.36 -12.78 -19.27
C GLN A 56 -5.29 -11.59 -19.18
N SER A 57 -5.88 -11.19 -20.31
CA SER A 57 -6.97 -10.23 -20.32
C SER A 57 -8.12 -10.82 -19.50
N ASP A 58 -8.39 -10.21 -18.36
CA ASP A 58 -9.59 -10.47 -17.56
C ASP A 58 -10.83 -9.78 -18.15
N ASN A 59 -10.68 -9.11 -19.31
CA ASN A 59 -11.68 -8.27 -19.98
C ASN A 59 -12.13 -7.04 -19.17
N TYR A 60 -11.49 -6.73 -18.04
CA TYR A 60 -11.86 -5.56 -17.22
C TYR A 60 -11.17 -4.26 -17.69
N GLY A 61 -10.16 -4.34 -18.56
CA GLY A 61 -9.50 -3.17 -19.12
C GLY A 61 -8.77 -2.36 -18.04
N CYS A 62 -8.88 -1.03 -18.09
CA CYS A 62 -8.36 -0.18 -17.03
C CYS A 62 -9.37 0.01 -15.88
N PRO A 63 -8.89 0.17 -14.63
CA PRO A 63 -7.48 0.34 -14.28
C PRO A 63 -6.79 -0.95 -13.81
N TRP A 64 -5.52 -1.12 -14.17
CA TRP A 64 -4.66 -2.23 -13.72
C TRP A 64 -3.34 -1.72 -13.18
N LEU A 65 -2.73 -2.45 -12.25
CA LEU A 65 -1.43 -2.10 -11.66
C LEU A 65 -0.54 -3.34 -11.57
N ALA A 66 0.70 -3.22 -12.02
CA ALA A 66 1.74 -4.20 -11.75
C ALA A 66 2.64 -3.67 -10.63
N ALA A 67 2.76 -4.43 -9.54
CA ALA A 67 3.77 -4.23 -8.52
C ALA A 67 4.91 -5.24 -8.75
N THR A 68 6.14 -4.76 -8.80
CA THR A 68 7.32 -5.60 -9.03
C THR A 68 8.27 -5.50 -7.83
N HIS A 69 8.49 -6.64 -7.18
CA HIS A 69 9.61 -6.85 -6.26
C HIS A 69 10.75 -7.51 -7.00
N SER A 70 11.97 -7.03 -6.80
CA SER A 70 13.15 -7.56 -7.48
C SER A 70 14.33 -7.72 -6.54
N THR A 71 14.92 -8.91 -6.58
CA THR A 71 16.16 -9.22 -5.87
C THR A 71 17.25 -9.52 -6.88
N ALA A 72 18.40 -8.88 -6.70
CA ALA A 72 19.62 -9.16 -7.43
C ALA A 72 20.63 -9.84 -6.49
N GLU A 73 21.50 -10.68 -7.05
CA GLU A 73 22.58 -11.37 -6.33
C GLU A 73 23.91 -11.09 -7.03
N ASP A 74 24.93 -10.71 -6.27
CA ASP A 74 26.29 -10.61 -6.78
C ASP A 74 26.87 -12.02 -6.90
N LEU A 75 27.21 -12.42 -8.13
CA LEU A 75 27.68 -13.78 -8.42
C LEU A 75 29.06 -14.09 -7.83
N VAL A 76 29.78 -13.10 -7.30
CA VAL A 76 31.12 -13.28 -6.72
C VAL A 76 31.03 -13.43 -5.20
N SER A 77 30.33 -12.51 -4.52
CA SER A 77 30.21 -12.52 -3.07
C SER A 77 29.00 -13.33 -2.56
N GLY A 78 28.00 -13.57 -3.41
CA GLY A 78 26.70 -14.15 -3.02
C GLY A 78 25.82 -13.19 -2.20
N GLU A 79 26.23 -11.93 -2.04
CA GLU A 79 25.40 -10.92 -1.38
C GLU A 79 24.18 -10.58 -2.23
N THR A 80 23.04 -10.39 -1.59
CA THR A 80 21.79 -10.04 -2.27
C THR A 80 21.39 -8.59 -1.99
N TYR A 81 20.66 -8.02 -2.94
CA TYR A 81 20.10 -6.69 -2.86
C TYR A 81 18.67 -6.71 -3.38
N SER A 82 17.72 -6.28 -2.54
CA SER A 82 16.35 -6.01 -2.98
C SER A 82 16.19 -4.52 -3.23
N ALA A 83 15.85 -4.17 -4.47
CA ALA A 83 15.47 -2.81 -4.81
C ALA A 83 14.11 -2.48 -4.19
N PRO A 84 13.79 -1.18 -3.98
CA PRO A 84 12.44 -0.77 -3.60
C PRO A 84 11.40 -1.28 -4.61
N ASP A 85 10.23 -1.69 -4.12
CA ASP A 85 9.13 -2.11 -4.97
C ASP A 85 8.73 -1.00 -5.93
N THR A 86 8.47 -1.38 -7.17
CA THR A 86 8.00 -0.45 -8.21
C THR A 86 6.58 -0.77 -8.58
N ARG A 87 5.78 0.27 -8.80
CA ARG A 87 4.39 0.17 -9.24
C ARG A 87 4.29 0.83 -10.60
N SER A 88 3.66 0.15 -11.55
CA SER A 88 3.55 0.65 -12.92
C SER A 88 2.22 0.23 -13.55
N SER A 89 1.65 1.16 -14.30
CA SER A 89 0.44 0.96 -15.07
C SER A 89 0.61 1.56 -16.47
N VAL A 90 -0.03 0.97 -17.48
CA VAL A 90 -0.24 1.67 -18.76
C VAL A 90 -1.59 2.38 -18.83
N CYS A 91 -2.38 2.29 -17.75
CA CYS A 91 -3.67 2.95 -17.70
C CYS A 91 -3.53 4.47 -17.60
N PRO A 92 -4.53 5.22 -18.09
CA PRO A 92 -4.60 6.64 -17.81
C PRO A 92 -4.62 6.88 -16.30
N LYS A 93 -3.97 7.97 -15.89
CA LYS A 93 -4.04 8.43 -14.51
C LYS A 93 -5.48 8.62 -14.08
N VAL A 94 -5.77 8.21 -12.85
CA VAL A 94 -7.06 8.45 -12.21
C VAL A 94 -6.95 9.73 -11.38
N PRO A 95 -7.78 10.77 -11.65
CA PRO A 95 -7.86 11.94 -10.79
C PRO A 95 -8.33 11.53 -9.40
N VAL A 96 -7.58 11.93 -8.36
CA VAL A 96 -7.86 11.54 -6.96
C VAL A 96 -8.48 12.65 -6.13
N ASP A 97 -8.76 13.81 -6.72
CA ASP A 97 -9.32 15.00 -6.07
C ASP A 97 -10.74 14.80 -5.54
N THR A 98 -11.47 13.85 -6.11
CA THR A 98 -12.81 13.47 -5.66
C THR A 98 -12.82 12.42 -4.56
N PHE A 99 -11.64 11.90 -4.17
CA PHE A 99 -11.49 10.85 -3.18
C PHE A 99 -11.18 11.39 -1.80
N ASP A 100 -11.64 10.65 -0.79
CA ASP A 100 -11.37 10.95 0.61
C ASP A 100 -11.39 9.67 1.45
N ILE A 101 -10.84 9.76 2.65
CA ILE A 101 -10.83 8.68 3.63
C ILE A 101 -11.86 8.98 4.71
N SER A 102 -12.72 8.00 4.97
CA SER A 102 -13.80 8.12 5.94
C SER A 102 -13.63 7.15 7.10
N TRP A 103 -14.06 7.58 8.29
CA TRP A 103 -14.27 6.72 9.45
C TRP A 103 -15.64 6.01 9.45
N ASP A 104 -16.44 6.20 8.42
CA ASP A 104 -17.78 5.59 8.25
C ASP A 104 -17.99 5.19 6.79
N ALA A 105 -18.47 3.97 6.56
CA ALA A 105 -18.69 3.44 5.22
C ALA A 105 -19.85 4.11 4.47
N ASN A 106 -20.78 4.75 5.17
CA ASN A 106 -22.02 5.28 4.60
C ASN A 106 -21.95 6.78 4.30
N VAL A 107 -21.06 7.50 4.99
CA VAL A 107 -20.96 8.97 4.90
C VAL A 107 -19.50 9.37 4.97
N SER A 108 -19.09 10.35 4.16
CA SER A 108 -17.75 10.95 4.27
C SER A 108 -17.59 11.66 5.62
N LYS A 109 -16.69 11.11 6.45
CA LYS A 109 -16.43 11.57 7.81
C LYS A 109 -14.94 11.51 8.09
N GLN A 110 -14.28 12.67 8.11
CA GLN A 110 -12.82 12.80 8.31
C GLN A 110 -12.43 12.83 9.79
N LYS A 111 -13.39 13.02 10.69
CA LYS A 111 -13.18 13.06 12.15
C LYS A 111 -14.12 12.11 12.85
N THR A 112 -13.61 11.35 13.80
CA THR A 112 -14.41 10.48 14.66
C THR A 112 -14.04 10.67 16.12
N THR A 113 -14.97 10.33 17.01
CA THR A 113 -14.79 10.43 18.46
C THR A 113 -15.04 9.07 19.06
N LEU A 114 -14.07 8.57 19.82
CA LEU A 114 -14.17 7.32 20.53
C LEU A 114 -14.42 7.61 22.01
N MET A 115 -15.52 7.08 22.55
CA MET A 115 -15.81 7.11 23.99
C MET A 115 -15.34 5.82 24.63
N LEU A 116 -14.63 5.93 25.75
CA LEU A 116 -14.02 4.82 26.47
C LEU A 116 -14.28 4.97 27.97
N ASP A 117 -14.63 3.86 28.61
CA ASP A 117 -14.73 3.80 30.06
C ASP A 117 -13.36 3.43 30.67
N ALA A 118 -12.98 4.14 31.73
CA ALA A 118 -11.77 3.83 32.47
C ALA A 118 -11.95 2.54 33.27
N THR A 119 -11.20 1.49 32.92
CA THR A 119 -11.26 0.18 33.57
C THR A 119 -10.16 -0.03 34.61
N GLY A 120 -9.25 0.94 34.77
CA GLY A 120 -8.04 0.77 35.58
C GLY A 120 -6.97 -0.08 34.88
N GLY A 121 -7.11 -0.36 33.59
CA GLY A 121 -6.19 -1.12 32.76
C GLY A 121 -6.00 -0.50 31.38
N THR A 122 -5.45 -1.26 30.44
CA THR A 122 -5.41 -0.86 29.04
C THR A 122 -6.72 -1.22 28.36
N VAL A 123 -7.36 -0.23 27.74
CA VAL A 123 -8.56 -0.42 26.92
C VAL A 123 -8.16 -0.35 25.45
N ASN A 124 -8.52 -1.37 24.67
CA ASN A 124 -8.26 -1.42 23.24
C ASN A 124 -9.56 -1.23 22.44
N ARG A 125 -9.46 -0.51 21.33
CA ARG A 125 -10.50 -0.36 20.32
C ARG A 125 -9.89 -0.38 18.94
N THR A 126 -10.65 -0.87 17.98
CA THR A 126 -10.29 -0.83 16.57
C THR A 126 -11.33 0.00 15.84
N LEU A 127 -10.87 0.91 15.00
CA LEU A 127 -11.69 1.73 14.11
C LEU A 127 -11.31 1.37 12.68
N HIS A 128 -12.29 1.30 11.80
CA HIS A 128 -12.07 1.02 10.40
C HIS A 128 -12.08 2.32 9.59
N THR A 129 -11.33 2.34 8.50
CA THR A 129 -11.38 3.42 7.52
C THR A 129 -11.82 2.91 6.16
N TYR A 130 -12.42 3.80 5.36
CA TYR A 130 -13.06 3.47 4.09
C TYR A 130 -12.66 4.46 3.02
N LEU A 131 -12.48 3.98 1.78
CA LEU A 131 -12.29 4.85 0.62
C LEU A 131 -13.63 5.39 0.18
N MET A 132 -13.74 6.71 0.02
CA MET A 132 -14.92 7.38 -0.50
C MET A 132 -14.56 8.09 -1.80
N GLU A 133 -15.50 8.17 -2.73
CA GLU A 133 -15.43 9.05 -3.91
C GLU A 133 -16.74 9.83 -4.02
N GLY A 134 -16.67 11.16 -4.04
CA GLY A 134 -17.86 12.02 -4.15
C GLY A 134 -18.91 11.76 -3.06
N GLY A 135 -18.47 11.35 -1.86
CA GLY A 135 -19.34 11.04 -0.73
C GLY A 135 -19.99 9.65 -0.75
N LYS A 136 -19.65 8.79 -1.72
CA LYS A 136 -20.11 7.39 -1.80
C LYS A 136 -18.96 6.42 -1.53
N LEU A 137 -19.29 5.27 -0.94
CA LEU A 137 -18.32 4.21 -0.71
C LEU A 137 -17.69 3.74 -2.02
N CYS A 138 -16.36 3.71 -2.05
CA CYS A 138 -15.59 3.08 -3.11
C CYS A 138 -15.24 1.65 -2.66
N ASP A 139 -16.16 0.72 -2.91
CA ASP A 139 -16.05 -0.66 -2.43
C ASP A 139 -15.12 -1.51 -3.31
N GLY A 140 -13.89 -1.74 -2.83
CA GLY A 140 -12.88 -2.56 -3.48
C GLY A 140 -13.20 -4.07 -3.50
N SER A 141 -14.15 -4.53 -2.68
CA SER A 141 -14.54 -5.95 -2.62
C SER A 141 -15.41 -6.40 -3.79
N LYS A 142 -15.97 -5.46 -4.56
CA LYS A 142 -16.78 -5.79 -5.72
C LYS A 142 -15.89 -6.18 -6.90
N PHE A 143 -16.06 -7.40 -7.41
CA PHE A 143 -15.37 -7.86 -8.63
C PHE A 143 -16.11 -7.41 -9.89
N ASP A 144 -16.35 -6.10 -9.99
CA ASP A 144 -16.90 -5.41 -11.16
C ASP A 144 -15.97 -4.23 -11.56
N ASN A 145 -16.33 -3.50 -12.62
CA ASN A 145 -15.52 -2.37 -13.10
C ASN A 145 -15.34 -1.27 -12.04
N ARG A 146 -16.35 -1.05 -11.19
CA ARG A 146 -16.31 -0.01 -10.16
C ARG A 146 -15.38 -0.42 -9.02
N GLY A 147 -15.49 -1.65 -8.54
CA GLY A 147 -14.60 -2.16 -7.51
C GLY A 147 -13.17 -2.30 -8.02
N ALA A 148 -12.94 -2.70 -9.28
CA ALA A 148 -11.60 -2.68 -9.89
C ALA A 148 -10.97 -1.28 -9.84
N TYR A 149 -11.76 -0.25 -10.15
CA TYR A 149 -11.34 1.13 -10.03
C TYR A 149 -11.03 1.56 -8.58
N CYS A 150 -11.86 1.15 -7.61
CA CYS A 150 -11.60 1.41 -6.20
C CYS A 150 -10.33 0.72 -5.69
N ARG A 151 -10.06 -0.52 -6.12
CA ARG A 151 -8.81 -1.24 -5.79
C ARG A 151 -7.57 -0.57 -6.35
N PHE A 152 -7.69 0.00 -7.56
CA PHE A 152 -6.58 0.72 -8.16
C PHE A 152 -6.24 1.98 -7.36
N VAL A 153 -7.24 2.80 -7.01
CA VAL A 153 -7.00 3.99 -6.19
C VAL A 153 -6.55 3.63 -4.79
N SER A 154 -7.12 2.59 -4.17
CA SER A 154 -6.69 2.16 -2.83
C SER A 154 -5.24 1.72 -2.78
N SER A 155 -4.72 1.13 -3.87
CA SER A 155 -3.31 0.78 -3.96
C SER A 155 -2.39 2.01 -3.88
N GLY A 156 -2.84 3.20 -4.30
CA GLY A 156 -2.09 4.46 -4.21
C GLY A 156 -2.15 5.16 -2.85
N ILE A 157 -2.77 4.54 -1.84
CA ILE A 157 -2.92 5.16 -0.53
C ILE A 157 -1.72 4.84 0.35
N THR A 158 -1.16 5.87 0.98
CA THR A 158 -0.17 5.75 2.05
C THR A 158 -0.71 6.38 3.33
N LEU A 159 -0.60 5.66 4.45
CA LEU A 159 -1.00 6.12 5.78
C LEU A 159 0.21 6.39 6.67
N ASN A 160 0.29 7.62 7.19
CA ASN A 160 1.22 8.01 8.25
C ASN A 160 0.47 8.21 9.57
N VAL A 161 0.80 7.43 10.59
CA VAL A 161 0.31 7.62 11.96
C VAL A 161 1.15 8.71 12.63
N LEU A 162 0.57 9.89 12.86
CA LEU A 162 1.29 11.02 13.45
C LEU A 162 1.33 10.96 14.99
N GLY A 163 0.52 10.08 15.58
CA GLY A 163 0.43 9.87 17.02
C GLY A 163 -0.64 10.72 17.69
N CYS A 164 -0.64 10.67 19.03
CA CYS A 164 -1.63 11.32 19.89
C CYS A 164 -0.96 12.35 20.80
N ASP A 165 -1.72 13.36 21.22
CA ASP A 165 -1.27 14.39 22.16
C ASP A 165 -1.06 13.89 23.60
N GLN A 166 -1.63 12.74 23.97
CA GLN A 166 -1.49 12.11 25.29
C GLN A 166 -0.64 10.85 25.21
N SER A 167 0.38 10.74 26.06
CA SER A 167 1.28 9.57 26.12
C SER A 167 0.60 8.30 26.65
N SER A 168 -0.54 8.42 27.32
CA SER A 168 -1.36 7.28 27.74
C SER A 168 -2.13 6.64 26.59
N VAL A 169 -2.15 7.28 25.41
CA VAL A 169 -2.83 6.80 24.20
C VAL A 169 -1.78 6.43 23.17
N THR A 170 -1.87 5.22 22.66
CA THR A 170 -1.05 4.77 21.53
C THR A 170 -1.95 4.31 20.40
N THR A 171 -1.48 4.52 19.18
CA THR A 171 -2.20 4.14 17.96
C THR A 171 -1.29 3.39 17.01
N SER A 172 -1.83 2.38 16.35
CA SER A 172 -1.21 1.71 15.22
C SER A 172 -2.22 1.52 14.10
N ALA A 173 -1.72 1.29 12.89
CA ALA A 173 -2.53 1.00 11.73
C ALA A 173 -2.11 -0.34 11.11
N VAL A 174 -3.07 -1.07 10.57
CA VAL A 174 -2.86 -2.30 9.82
C VAL A 174 -3.63 -2.18 8.50
N ASP A 175 -2.95 -2.43 7.39
CA ASP A 175 -3.55 -2.39 6.06
C ASP A 175 -4.46 -3.61 5.86
N HIS A 176 -5.61 -3.39 5.22
CA HIS A 176 -6.42 -4.47 4.68
C HIS A 176 -5.94 -4.89 3.30
N PRO A 177 -6.21 -6.15 2.89
CA PRO A 177 -6.15 -6.53 1.49
C PRO A 177 -6.93 -5.55 0.61
N ILE A 178 -6.39 -5.21 -0.57
CA ILE A 178 -7.08 -4.28 -1.50
C ILE A 178 -8.46 -4.77 -1.93
N THR A 179 -8.76 -6.07 -1.78
CA THR A 179 -10.05 -6.69 -2.08
C THR A 179 -11.07 -6.58 -0.95
N ASP A 180 -10.74 -5.93 0.16
CA ASP A 180 -11.66 -5.71 1.26
C ASP A 180 -12.42 -4.38 1.08
N VAL A 181 -13.45 -4.17 1.91
CA VAL A 181 -14.21 -2.92 1.94
C VAL A 181 -13.47 -1.88 2.78
N GLU A 182 -12.92 -2.31 3.91
CA GLU A 182 -12.07 -1.54 4.80
C GLU A 182 -10.69 -1.30 4.17
N LEU A 183 -10.12 -0.13 4.39
CA LEU A 183 -8.75 0.19 3.99
C LEU A 183 -7.74 -0.14 5.08
N HIS A 184 -8.02 0.29 6.31
CA HIS A 184 -7.12 0.13 7.45
C HIS A 184 -7.88 -0.09 8.73
N ASP A 185 -7.30 -0.93 9.59
CA ASP A 185 -7.62 -1.05 11.00
C ASP A 185 -6.75 -0.10 11.82
N ILE A 186 -7.39 0.90 12.42
CA ILE A 186 -6.76 1.83 13.35
C ILE A 186 -6.98 1.32 14.76
N ASN A 187 -5.93 0.73 15.33
CA ASN A 187 -5.94 0.21 16.68
C ASN A 187 -5.55 1.31 17.66
N VAL A 188 -6.43 1.60 18.62
CA VAL A 188 -6.25 2.58 19.69
C VAL A 188 -6.14 1.83 21.01
N ALA A 189 -5.04 2.03 21.72
CA ALA A 189 -4.81 1.51 23.05
C ALA A 189 -4.67 2.66 24.04
N VAL A 190 -5.49 2.62 25.10
CA VAL A 190 -5.50 3.65 26.15
C VAL A 190 -5.17 3.04 27.49
N ASN A 191 -4.08 3.50 28.11
CA ASN A 191 -3.73 3.11 29.48
C ASN A 191 -4.47 3.99 30.49
N THR A 192 -5.49 3.40 31.14
CA THR A 192 -6.38 4.09 32.08
C THR A 192 -5.95 3.97 33.54
N ARG A 193 -4.82 3.30 33.85
CA ARG A 193 -4.36 3.04 35.23
C ARG A 193 -4.22 4.30 36.09
N ASN A 194 -3.76 5.39 35.49
CA ASN A 194 -3.44 6.63 36.19
C ASN A 194 -4.42 7.77 35.88
N ILE A 195 -5.52 7.48 35.19
CA ILE A 195 -6.49 8.50 34.75
C ILE A 195 -7.44 8.92 35.90
N GLY A 196 -7.51 8.14 36.99
CA GLY A 196 -8.35 8.44 38.16
C GLY A 196 -9.84 8.48 37.83
N SER A 197 -10.63 9.26 38.57
CA SER A 197 -12.06 9.48 38.32
C SER A 197 -12.35 10.66 37.38
N GLY A 198 -11.32 11.17 36.70
CA GLY A 198 -11.43 12.32 35.80
C GLY A 198 -11.79 11.92 34.37
N GLN A 199 -12.34 12.87 33.61
CA GLN A 199 -12.40 12.75 32.16
C GLN A 199 -11.01 13.00 31.58
N PHE A 200 -10.61 12.19 30.60
CA PHE A 200 -9.45 12.46 29.76
C PHE A 200 -9.91 12.73 28.33
N THR A 201 -9.14 13.51 27.59
CA THR A 201 -9.36 13.73 26.16
C THR A 201 -8.01 13.70 25.48
N SER A 202 -7.96 13.03 24.32
CA SER A 202 -6.78 12.98 23.50
C SER A 202 -7.16 13.11 22.03
N THR A 203 -6.34 13.83 21.29
CA THR A 203 -6.44 13.96 19.83
C THR A 203 -5.33 13.16 19.18
N CYS A 204 -5.71 12.18 18.36
CA CYS A 204 -4.79 11.41 17.52
C CYS A 204 -4.92 11.88 16.07
N SER A 205 -3.79 12.06 15.39
CA SER A 205 -3.76 12.55 14.00
C SER A 205 -3.20 11.48 13.05
N PHE A 206 -3.80 11.39 11.88
CA PHE A 206 -3.44 10.48 10.81
C PHE A 206 -3.37 11.28 9.51
N GLN A 207 -2.33 11.03 8.71
CA GLN A 207 -2.19 11.64 7.40
C GLN A 207 -2.32 10.55 6.34
N TYR A 208 -3.28 10.74 5.45
CA TYR A 208 -3.43 9.94 4.25
C TYR A 208 -2.89 10.72 3.06
N ILE A 209 -2.11 10.04 2.24
CA ILE A 209 -1.65 10.52 0.93
C ILE A 209 -2.27 9.58 -0.10
N ILE A 210 -2.96 10.15 -1.09
CA ILE A 210 -3.54 9.40 -2.21
C ILE A 210 -2.77 9.83 -3.46
N ASP A 211 -1.94 8.93 -3.98
CA ASP A 211 -1.12 9.20 -5.15
C ASP A 211 -1.88 8.90 -6.45
N GLU A 212 -1.73 9.78 -7.43
CA GLU A 212 -2.14 9.50 -8.81
C GLU A 212 -1.14 8.52 -9.44
N ILE A 213 -1.60 7.28 -9.66
CA ILE A 213 -0.82 6.22 -10.32
C ILE A 213 -1.01 6.30 -11.84
#